data_AF-K5VQ31-F1
#
_entry.id   AF-K5VQ31-F1
#
_cell.length_a   1.000
_cell.length_b   1.000
_cell.length_c   1.000
_cell.angle_alpha   90.00
_cell.angle_beta   90.00
_cell.angle_gamma   90.00
#
_symmetry.space_group_name_H-M   'P 1'
#
loop_
_entity.id
_entity.type
_entity.pdbx_description
1 polymer ?
#
loop_
_entity_poly.entity_id
_entity_poly.type
_entity_poly.pdbx_seq_one_letter_code
_entity_poly.pdbx_strand_id
1 'polypeptide(L)'
;MSNVSGIDKVSGQSFDYIIAGGGGCGLTLAARLSEDPFMTVLVLESGGANLNDPELLHAALFGSHFGKPQYDWAYNSVKQKHLNNRSVYFSRGKGLGGSTAINFLGYCKPPARHIDDWEMLGNPGWNWEAHQEILERVERFQPPPEDVQMGSKTDPAAWKFGRNGQLLVGIPPIQDGELKLTEAMENAGLRPAPQPYNGDPNGWFWCASTCDTETYTRSYSTTAFYLPNKDRPNLSVLTDAHVRRVLTQPGAAGNLTATGVEFGYGGDIHSVRATREVILSAG
;
A
#
# COMPACT_ATOMS: atom_id res chain seq x y z
N MET A 1 -1.82 20.61 -13.14
CA MET A 1 -3.23 20.27 -13.44
C MET A 1 -3.54 18.97 -12.73
N SER A 2 -4.47 18.96 -11.78
CA SER A 2 -4.77 17.76 -10.97
C SER A 2 -5.53 16.74 -11.83
N ASN A 3 -4.92 15.59 -12.12
CA ASN A 3 -5.53 14.53 -12.94
C ASN A 3 -6.60 13.70 -12.18
N VAL A 4 -7.23 14.29 -11.16
CA VAL A 4 -8.36 13.69 -10.44
C VAL A 4 -9.67 14.10 -11.10
N SER A 5 -10.67 13.22 -11.03
CA SER A 5 -11.99 13.44 -11.58
C SER A 5 -12.72 14.56 -10.82
N GLY A 6 -13.49 15.38 -11.54
CA GLY A 6 -14.43 16.33 -10.95
C GLY A 6 -15.75 15.66 -10.57
N ILE A 7 -16.46 16.23 -9.59
CA ILE A 7 -17.72 15.67 -9.06
C ILE A 7 -18.80 15.44 -10.12
N ASP A 8 -18.88 16.30 -11.15
CA ASP A 8 -19.87 16.20 -12.24
C ASP A 8 -19.72 14.90 -13.05
N LYS A 9 -18.52 14.31 -13.06
CA LYS A 9 -18.24 13.03 -13.73
C LYS A 9 -18.52 11.81 -12.85
N VAL A 10 -18.94 12.01 -11.60
CA VAL A 10 -19.09 10.94 -10.61
C VAL A 10 -20.51 10.90 -10.03
N SER A 11 -21.02 12.03 -9.56
CA SER A 11 -22.32 12.09 -8.88
C SER A 11 -23.46 11.66 -9.82
N GLY A 12 -24.26 10.70 -9.38
CA GLY A 12 -25.39 10.15 -10.15
C GLY A 12 -24.99 9.27 -11.34
N GLN A 13 -23.70 9.02 -11.54
CA GLN A 13 -23.20 8.14 -12.60
C GLN A 13 -23.22 6.66 -12.16
N SER A 14 -22.83 5.79 -13.09
CA SER A 14 -22.64 4.35 -12.83
C SER A 14 -21.25 3.91 -13.26
N PHE A 15 -20.65 3.02 -12.48
CA PHE A 15 -19.35 2.39 -12.75
C PHE A 15 -19.45 0.88 -12.55
N ASP A 16 -18.60 0.11 -13.22
CA ASP A 16 -18.51 -1.35 -13.01
C ASP A 16 -18.00 -1.66 -11.61
N TYR A 17 -16.90 -1.01 -11.22
CA TYR A 17 -16.30 -1.19 -9.91
C TYR A 17 -16.18 0.14 -9.19
N ILE A 18 -16.64 0.16 -7.94
CA ILE A 18 -16.42 1.28 -7.03
C ILE A 18 -15.52 0.81 -5.90
N ILE A 19 -14.39 1.49 -5.72
CA ILE A 19 -13.40 1.21 -4.69
C ILE A 19 -13.45 2.34 -3.65
N ALA A 20 -13.85 2.00 -2.43
CA ALA A 20 -13.87 2.94 -1.30
C ALA A 20 -12.50 2.95 -0.61
N GLY A 21 -11.68 3.95 -0.91
CA GLY A 21 -10.33 4.14 -0.40
C GLY A 21 -9.25 4.07 -1.48
N GLY A 22 -8.52 5.16 -1.67
CA GLY A 22 -7.38 5.27 -2.58
C GLY A 22 -6.05 4.90 -1.92
N GLY A 23 -6.06 3.86 -1.08
CA GLY A 23 -4.89 3.38 -0.32
C GLY A 23 -3.99 2.42 -1.10
N GLY A 24 -3.21 1.62 -0.36
CA GLY A 24 -2.34 0.57 -0.92
C GLY A 24 -3.11 -0.41 -1.81
N CYS A 25 -4.02 -1.17 -1.20
CA CYS A 25 -4.84 -2.16 -1.90
C CYS A 25 -5.76 -1.50 -2.94
N GLY A 26 -6.38 -0.36 -2.61
CA GLY A 26 -7.35 0.30 -3.48
C GLY A 26 -6.77 0.74 -4.82
N LEU A 27 -5.63 1.44 -4.81
CA LEU A 27 -4.99 1.89 -6.06
C LEU A 27 -4.37 0.74 -6.84
N THR A 28 -3.79 -0.27 -6.17
CA THR A 28 -3.30 -1.48 -6.84
C THR A 28 -4.43 -2.19 -7.58
N LEU A 29 -5.58 -2.38 -6.93
CA LEU A 29 -6.73 -3.04 -7.55
C LEU A 29 -7.32 -2.21 -8.69
N ALA A 30 -7.45 -0.89 -8.51
CA ALA A 30 -7.95 0.01 -9.54
C ALA A 30 -7.09 -0.04 -10.81
N ALA A 31 -5.76 -0.07 -10.63
CA ALA A 31 -4.80 -0.21 -11.73
C ALA A 31 -4.96 -1.52 -12.49
N ARG A 32 -5.31 -2.64 -11.82
CA ARG A 32 -5.54 -3.93 -12.49
C ARG A 32 -6.90 -4.03 -13.16
N LEU A 33 -7.97 -3.64 -12.47
CA LEU A 33 -9.33 -3.67 -13.03
C LEU A 33 -9.46 -2.78 -14.27
N SER A 34 -8.77 -1.63 -14.29
CA SER A 34 -8.77 -0.72 -15.44
C SER A 34 -7.88 -1.17 -16.61
N GLU A 35 -7.15 -2.29 -16.51
CA GLU A 35 -6.44 -2.87 -17.66
C GLU A 35 -7.41 -3.36 -18.74
N ASP A 36 -8.63 -3.77 -18.34
CA ASP A 36 -9.72 -4.04 -19.26
C ASP A 36 -10.38 -2.71 -19.68
N PRO A 37 -10.25 -2.27 -20.95
CA PRO A 37 -10.81 -1.00 -21.40
C PRO A 37 -12.33 -0.97 -21.40
N PHE A 38 -13.00 -2.13 -21.26
CA PHE A 38 -14.46 -2.22 -21.17
C PHE A 38 -15.00 -2.09 -19.74
N MET A 39 -14.14 -2.07 -18.73
CA MET A 39 -14.53 -1.90 -17.33
C MET A 39 -14.29 -0.47 -16.86
N THR A 40 -15.33 0.16 -16.31
CA THR A 40 -15.24 1.47 -15.68
C THR A 40 -14.97 1.35 -14.18
N VAL A 41 -13.94 2.04 -13.69
CA VAL A 41 -13.48 1.93 -12.31
C VAL A 41 -13.48 3.31 -11.66
N LEU A 42 -14.12 3.42 -10.49
CA LEU A 42 -14.10 4.62 -9.66
C LEU A 42 -13.39 4.34 -8.33
N VAL A 43 -12.43 5.18 -7.98
CA VAL A 43 -11.84 5.24 -6.63
C VAL A 43 -12.35 6.50 -5.93
N LEU A 44 -12.85 6.33 -4.70
CA LEU A 44 -13.24 7.42 -3.81
C LEU A 44 -12.26 7.48 -2.64
N GLU A 45 -11.49 8.56 -2.55
CA GLU A 45 -10.51 8.80 -1.50
C GLU A 45 -10.93 9.97 -0.61
N SER A 46 -10.85 9.79 0.70
CA SER A 46 -11.30 10.78 1.67
C SER A 46 -10.34 11.96 1.86
N GLY A 47 -9.05 11.76 1.63
CA GLY A 47 -8.04 12.81 1.69
C GLY A 47 -7.72 13.42 0.32
N GLY A 48 -6.75 14.34 0.35
CA GLY A 48 -6.29 15.05 -0.83
C GLY A 48 -5.45 14.19 -1.78
N ALA A 49 -5.27 14.68 -3.00
CA ALA A 49 -4.49 13.99 -4.03
C ALA A 49 -2.98 13.94 -3.73
N ASN A 50 -2.45 14.96 -3.05
CA ASN A 50 -1.06 15.09 -2.61
C ASN A 50 -0.01 14.74 -3.68
N LEU A 51 -0.33 15.03 -4.96
CA LEU A 51 0.55 14.73 -6.07
C LEU A 51 1.76 15.67 -6.04
N ASN A 52 2.96 15.09 -6.18
CA ASN A 52 4.24 15.82 -6.13
C ASN A 52 4.51 16.54 -4.80
N ASP A 53 3.86 16.15 -3.71
CA ASP A 53 4.13 16.71 -2.38
C ASP A 53 5.53 16.29 -1.90
N PRO A 54 6.47 17.25 -1.71
CA PRO A 54 7.83 16.94 -1.24
C PRO A 54 7.86 16.30 0.15
N GLU A 55 6.90 16.61 1.03
CA GLU A 55 6.84 16.00 2.37
C GLU A 55 6.62 14.49 2.23
N LEU A 56 5.79 14.04 1.30
CA LEU A 56 5.52 12.61 1.08
C LEU A 56 6.62 11.93 0.24
N LEU A 57 7.16 12.63 -0.74
CA LEU A 57 8.13 12.08 -1.69
C LEU A 57 9.52 11.92 -1.10
N HIS A 58 10.00 12.84 -0.27
CA HIS A 58 11.34 12.73 0.30
C HIS A 58 11.38 11.62 1.36
N ALA A 59 12.08 10.52 1.06
CA ALA A 59 12.15 9.35 1.93
C ALA A 59 12.63 9.70 3.36
N ALA A 60 13.56 10.65 3.49
CA ALA A 60 14.11 11.11 4.76
C ALA A 60 13.10 11.83 5.68
N LEU A 61 11.93 12.23 5.16
CA LEU A 61 10.87 12.89 5.93
C LEU A 61 9.83 11.90 6.49
N PHE A 62 10.11 10.59 6.46
CA PHE A 62 9.21 9.59 7.06
C PHE A 62 8.84 9.96 8.50
N GLY A 63 7.56 9.78 8.85
CA GLY A 63 7.03 10.10 10.18
C GLY A 63 6.78 11.58 10.47
N SER A 64 7.29 12.52 9.66
CA SER A 64 6.96 13.95 9.80
C SER A 64 5.48 14.26 9.54
N HIS A 65 4.75 13.33 8.93
CA HIS A 65 3.33 13.40 8.61
C HIS A 65 2.42 13.09 9.79
N PHE A 66 2.94 12.41 10.81
CA PHE A 66 2.11 11.91 11.90
C PHE A 66 1.46 13.04 12.67
N GLY A 67 0.14 12.94 12.86
CA GLY A 67 -0.67 13.93 13.57
C GLY A 67 -1.04 15.16 12.74
N LYS A 68 -0.54 15.28 11.50
CA LYS A 68 -0.92 16.33 10.56
C LYS A 68 -2.23 15.93 9.85
N PRO A 69 -3.36 16.63 10.06
CA PRO A 69 -4.67 16.21 9.53
C PRO A 69 -4.76 16.11 8.00
N GLN A 70 -3.85 16.75 7.28
CA GLN A 70 -3.75 16.66 5.82
C GLN A 70 -3.18 15.31 5.32
N TYR A 71 -2.50 14.55 6.18
CA TYR A 71 -1.84 13.28 5.83
C TYR A 71 -2.26 12.11 6.70
N ASP A 72 -2.78 12.38 7.90
CA ASP A 72 -2.99 11.37 8.94
C ASP A 72 -4.41 11.47 9.50
N TRP A 73 -5.07 10.32 9.62
CA TRP A 73 -6.32 10.18 10.37
C TRP A 73 -6.13 10.36 11.88
N ALA A 74 -4.90 10.16 12.38
CA ALA A 74 -4.51 10.41 13.76
C ALA A 74 -5.40 9.69 14.80
N TYR A 75 -5.76 8.42 14.52
CA TYR A 75 -6.61 7.65 15.41
C TYR A 75 -5.97 7.44 16.78
N ASN A 76 -6.81 7.25 17.77
CA ASN A 76 -6.42 6.83 19.10
C ASN A 76 -7.23 5.59 19.48
N SER A 77 -6.56 4.59 20.05
CA SER A 77 -7.27 3.48 20.66
C SER A 77 -8.05 3.96 21.89
N VAL A 78 -9.06 3.19 22.30
CA VAL A 78 -9.62 3.36 23.65
C VAL A 78 -8.54 3.10 24.71
N LYS A 79 -8.77 3.54 25.96
CA LYS A 79 -7.84 3.26 27.07
C LYS A 79 -7.64 1.75 27.23
N GLN A 80 -6.38 1.32 27.18
CA GLN A 80 -6.01 -0.08 27.23
C GLN A 80 -5.80 -0.54 28.68
N LYS A 81 -6.74 -1.31 29.23
CA LYS A 81 -6.73 -1.77 30.64
C LYS A 81 -5.48 -2.56 31.03
N HIS A 82 -4.87 -3.28 30.09
CA HIS A 82 -3.65 -4.06 30.30
C HIS A 82 -2.36 -3.29 29.93
N LEU A 83 -2.48 -2.00 29.64
CA LEU A 83 -1.37 -1.12 29.27
C LEU A 83 -1.41 0.18 30.09
N ASN A 84 -1.60 0.04 31.42
CA ASN A 84 -1.70 1.17 32.36
C ASN A 84 -2.75 2.22 31.93
N ASN A 85 -3.88 1.79 31.36
CA ASN A 85 -4.94 2.65 30.83
C ASN A 85 -4.48 3.68 29.79
N ARG A 86 -3.34 3.44 29.11
CA ARG A 86 -2.87 4.33 28.04
C ARG A 86 -3.80 4.27 26.83
N SER A 87 -4.01 5.43 26.21
CA SER A 87 -4.50 5.54 24.84
C SER A 87 -3.30 5.40 23.91
N VAL A 88 -3.40 4.55 22.89
CA VAL A 88 -2.32 4.32 21.93
C VAL A 88 -2.64 5.09 20.66
N TYR A 89 -1.70 5.96 20.28
CA TYR A 89 -1.76 6.69 19.02
C TYR A 89 -1.56 5.75 17.84
N PHE A 90 -2.38 5.90 16.80
CA PHE A 90 -2.40 5.00 15.65
C PHE A 90 -2.58 5.78 14.35
N SER A 91 -1.45 6.14 13.73
CA SER A 91 -1.44 6.81 12.44
C SER A 91 -2.01 5.94 11.33
N ARG A 92 -2.81 6.54 10.46
CA ARG A 92 -3.29 5.95 9.20
C ARG A 92 -3.27 7.03 8.13
N GLY A 93 -2.70 6.72 6.98
CA GLY A 93 -2.59 7.70 5.91
C GLY A 93 -3.96 8.13 5.38
N LYS A 94 -4.14 9.43 5.19
CA LYS A 94 -5.33 10.08 4.65
C LYS A 94 -4.93 10.85 3.38
N GLY A 95 -5.45 10.43 2.23
CA GLY A 95 -5.05 10.93 0.91
C GLY A 95 -4.63 9.80 -0.02
N LEU A 96 -4.43 10.13 -1.31
CA LEU A 96 -4.01 9.11 -2.28
C LEU A 96 -2.70 8.46 -1.85
N GLY A 97 -2.70 7.13 -1.85
CA GLY A 97 -1.62 6.31 -1.34
C GLY A 97 -1.94 5.71 0.03
N GLY A 98 -2.86 6.33 0.78
CA GLY A 98 -3.22 5.95 2.14
C GLY A 98 -1.99 5.78 3.02
N SER A 99 -1.96 4.73 3.83
CA SER A 99 -0.84 4.47 4.75
C SER A 99 0.50 4.22 4.05
N THR A 100 0.53 3.85 2.76
CA THR A 100 1.80 3.68 2.02
C THR A 100 2.52 5.01 1.78
N ALA A 101 1.77 6.14 1.80
CA ALA A 101 2.33 7.47 1.63
C ALA A 101 3.06 8.00 2.88
N ILE A 102 2.73 7.49 4.07
CA ILE A 102 3.26 7.98 5.35
C ILE A 102 4.01 6.92 6.17
N ASN A 103 4.09 5.67 5.68
CA ASN A 103 4.81 4.60 6.39
C ASN A 103 6.33 4.84 6.44
N PHE A 104 7.03 3.95 7.14
CA PHE A 104 8.48 3.97 7.31
C PHE A 104 9.29 3.42 6.12
N LEU A 105 8.64 3.21 4.96
CA LEU A 105 9.22 2.65 3.73
C LEU A 105 9.77 1.22 3.81
N GLY A 106 9.97 0.66 5.00
CA GLY A 106 10.49 -0.69 5.18
C GLY A 106 9.70 -1.74 4.39
N TYR A 107 10.44 -2.53 3.62
CA TYR A 107 9.93 -3.61 2.79
C TYR A 107 10.51 -4.93 3.26
N CYS A 108 9.67 -5.75 3.90
CA CYS A 108 10.02 -7.09 4.39
C CYS A 108 9.01 -8.09 3.85
N LYS A 109 9.47 -9.32 3.59
CA LYS A 109 8.58 -10.45 3.32
C LYS A 109 8.38 -11.28 4.59
N PRO A 110 7.17 -11.79 4.84
CA PRO A 110 6.90 -12.61 6.02
C PRO A 110 7.58 -13.99 5.90
N PRO A 111 7.69 -14.75 7.01
CA PRO A 111 8.01 -16.17 6.93
C PRO A 111 7.00 -16.93 6.08
N ALA A 112 7.45 -17.83 5.21
CA ALA A 112 6.60 -18.61 4.30
C ALA A 112 5.47 -19.32 5.06
N ARG A 113 5.83 -19.98 6.17
CA ARG A 113 4.86 -20.72 6.99
C ARG A 113 3.68 -19.85 7.44
N HIS A 114 3.91 -18.57 7.74
CA HIS A 114 2.83 -17.69 8.22
C HIS A 114 1.81 -17.36 7.14
N ILE A 115 2.21 -17.44 5.86
CA ILE A 115 1.29 -17.32 4.73
C ILE A 115 0.63 -18.67 4.47
N ASP A 116 1.37 -19.78 4.50
CA ASP A 116 0.80 -21.13 4.35
C ASP A 116 -0.26 -21.44 5.42
N ASP A 117 -0.08 -20.91 6.63
CA ASP A 117 -1.06 -20.99 7.72
C ASP A 117 -2.43 -20.41 7.29
N TRP A 118 -2.50 -19.45 6.35
CA TRP A 118 -3.79 -18.91 5.86
C TRP A 118 -4.54 -19.93 5.02
N GLU A 119 -3.85 -20.68 4.16
CA GLU A 119 -4.46 -21.79 3.42
C GLU A 119 -4.92 -22.89 4.37
N MET A 120 -4.10 -23.24 5.37
CA MET A 120 -4.45 -24.22 6.40
C MET A 120 -5.69 -23.81 7.22
N LEU A 121 -5.93 -22.52 7.41
CA LEU A 121 -7.13 -21.99 8.07
C LEU A 121 -8.40 -22.08 7.20
N GLY A 122 -8.31 -22.61 5.98
CA GLY A 122 -9.44 -22.83 5.09
C GLY A 122 -9.59 -21.78 3.99
N ASN A 123 -8.50 -21.13 3.58
CA ASN A 123 -8.48 -20.17 2.48
C ASN A 123 -7.67 -20.71 1.29
N PRO A 124 -8.23 -21.61 0.46
CA PRO A 124 -7.51 -22.18 -0.68
C PRO A 124 -6.89 -21.12 -1.59
N GLY A 125 -5.64 -21.32 -1.99
CA GLY A 125 -4.87 -20.42 -2.83
C GLY A 125 -4.18 -19.26 -2.09
N TRP A 126 -4.38 -19.12 -0.77
CA TRP A 126 -3.65 -18.17 0.07
C TRP A 126 -2.44 -18.85 0.74
N ASN A 127 -1.43 -19.17 -0.06
CA ASN A 127 -0.18 -19.81 0.39
C ASN A 127 1.06 -19.03 -0.09
N TRP A 128 2.24 -19.42 0.41
CA TRP A 128 3.49 -18.74 0.12
C TRP A 128 3.84 -18.72 -1.37
N GLU A 129 3.54 -19.81 -2.09
CA GLU A 129 3.80 -19.91 -3.53
C GLU A 129 3.02 -18.85 -4.31
N ALA A 130 1.70 -18.78 -4.11
CA ALA A 130 0.85 -17.78 -4.73
C ALA A 130 1.22 -16.35 -4.30
N HIS A 131 1.56 -16.16 -3.02
CA HIS A 131 2.00 -14.87 -2.50
C HIS A 131 3.28 -14.39 -3.19
N GLN A 132 4.28 -15.26 -3.31
CA GLN A 132 5.55 -14.95 -3.94
C GLN A 132 5.39 -14.61 -5.42
N GLU A 133 4.54 -15.34 -6.16
CA GLU A 133 4.22 -15.02 -7.56
C GLU A 133 3.61 -13.61 -7.70
N ILE A 134 2.68 -13.25 -6.82
CA ILE A 134 2.07 -11.91 -6.82
C ILE A 134 3.11 -10.84 -6.49
N LEU A 135 3.99 -11.07 -5.51
CA LEU A 135 5.04 -10.13 -5.16
C LEU A 135 6.00 -9.88 -6.33
N GLU A 136 6.44 -10.93 -7.02
CA GLU A 136 7.33 -10.81 -8.18
C GLU A 136 6.70 -10.02 -9.34
N ARG A 137 5.37 -10.03 -9.45
CA ARG A 137 4.63 -9.22 -10.45
C ARG A 137 4.53 -7.73 -10.09
N VAL A 138 4.56 -7.37 -8.82
CA VAL A 138 4.37 -5.97 -8.39
C VAL A 138 5.69 -5.24 -8.12
N GLU A 139 6.73 -5.99 -7.75
CA GLU A 139 8.06 -5.49 -7.41
C GLU A 139 8.92 -5.17 -8.65
N ARG A 140 9.73 -4.13 -8.53
CA ARG A 140 10.92 -3.88 -9.33
C ARG A 140 12.07 -3.59 -8.38
N PHE A 141 12.90 -4.59 -8.15
CA PHE A 141 14.03 -4.49 -7.24
C PHE A 141 15.26 -3.86 -7.90
N GLN A 142 15.73 -2.78 -7.28
CA GLN A 142 16.98 -2.08 -7.60
C GLN A 142 18.08 -2.61 -6.66
N PRO A 143 18.98 -3.49 -7.14
CA PRO A 143 20.07 -4.00 -6.31
C PRO A 143 21.04 -2.84 -5.97
N PRO A 144 21.64 -2.86 -4.77
CA PRO A 144 22.65 -1.87 -4.41
C PRO A 144 23.89 -2.00 -5.32
N PRO A 145 24.72 -0.96 -5.45
CA PRO A 145 26.01 -1.03 -6.13
C PRO A 145 26.92 -2.16 -5.61
N GLU A 146 27.82 -2.68 -6.45
CA GLU A 146 28.67 -3.85 -6.14
C GLU A 146 29.59 -3.63 -4.92
N ASP A 147 30.13 -2.43 -4.76
CA ASP A 147 30.94 -2.05 -3.59
C ASP A 147 30.13 -2.10 -2.28
N VAL A 148 28.88 -1.64 -2.32
CA VAL A 148 27.96 -1.74 -1.18
C VAL A 148 27.62 -3.21 -0.89
N GLN A 149 27.42 -4.04 -1.92
CA GLN A 149 27.16 -5.48 -1.73
C GLN A 149 28.33 -6.18 -1.03
N MET A 150 29.55 -5.93 -1.50
CA MET A 150 30.77 -6.50 -0.93
C MET A 150 31.02 -6.03 0.51
N GLY A 151 30.85 -4.74 0.78
CA GLY A 151 31.04 -4.16 2.12
C GLY A 151 30.02 -4.64 3.15
N SER A 152 28.79 -4.92 2.71
CA SER A 152 27.68 -5.35 3.57
C SER A 152 27.46 -6.86 3.64
N LYS A 153 28.29 -7.64 2.92
CA LYS A 153 28.19 -9.10 2.77
C LYS A 153 26.80 -9.55 2.31
N THR A 154 26.16 -8.77 1.43
CA THR A 154 24.87 -9.14 0.84
C THR A 154 25.05 -9.86 -0.48
N ASP A 155 24.17 -10.84 -0.73
CA ASP A 155 23.97 -11.42 -2.04
C ASP A 155 22.52 -11.19 -2.49
N PRO A 156 22.20 -10.03 -3.10
CA PRO A 156 20.87 -9.74 -3.60
C PRO A 156 20.44 -10.65 -4.76
N ALA A 157 21.38 -11.38 -5.40
CA ALA A 157 21.04 -12.33 -6.45
C ALA A 157 20.39 -13.61 -5.87
N ALA A 158 20.67 -13.94 -4.61
CA ALA A 158 20.00 -15.01 -3.88
C ALA A 158 18.57 -14.66 -3.42
N TRP A 159 18.15 -13.40 -3.53
CA TRP A 159 16.83 -12.92 -3.10
C TRP A 159 15.80 -13.00 -4.22
N LYS A 160 14.61 -13.50 -3.89
CA LYS A 160 13.51 -13.58 -4.85
C LYS A 160 12.72 -12.28 -4.89
N PHE A 161 13.05 -11.43 -5.85
CA PHE A 161 12.34 -10.18 -6.14
C PHE A 161 11.87 -10.10 -7.58
N GLY A 162 10.74 -9.43 -7.78
CA GLY A 162 10.30 -8.96 -9.09
C GLY A 162 11.25 -7.94 -9.71
N ARG A 163 11.29 -7.90 -11.05
CA ARG A 163 12.17 -7.00 -11.83
C ARG A 163 11.42 -6.04 -12.74
N ASN A 164 10.13 -6.28 -12.98
CA ASN A 164 9.36 -5.58 -14.00
C ASN A 164 8.11 -4.89 -13.44
N GLY A 165 7.82 -5.05 -12.15
CA GLY A 165 6.69 -4.43 -11.49
C GLY A 165 6.81 -2.91 -11.39
N GLN A 166 5.79 -2.26 -10.83
CA GLN A 166 5.75 -0.80 -10.71
C GLN A 166 6.20 -0.29 -9.34
N LEU A 167 6.21 -1.15 -8.32
CA LEU A 167 6.68 -0.80 -6.98
C LEU A 167 8.20 -0.91 -6.95
N LEU A 168 8.88 0.23 -6.87
CA LEU A 168 10.34 0.28 -6.75
C LEU A 168 10.73 -0.10 -5.32
N VAL A 169 11.62 -1.07 -5.22
CA VAL A 169 12.15 -1.58 -3.95
C VAL A 169 13.67 -1.59 -4.07
N GLY A 170 14.38 -1.06 -3.10
CA GLY A 170 15.84 -1.06 -3.11
C GLY A 170 16.44 -1.13 -1.73
N ILE A 171 17.73 -1.42 -1.65
CA ILE A 171 18.47 -1.37 -0.40
C ILE A 171 19.03 0.05 -0.25
N PRO A 172 18.69 0.79 0.82
CA PRO A 172 19.25 2.11 1.06
C PRO A 172 20.77 2.02 1.31
N PRO A 173 21.53 3.12 1.15
CA PRO A 173 22.96 3.13 1.46
C PRO A 173 23.23 2.69 2.90
N ILE A 174 24.19 1.78 3.06
CA ILE A 174 24.58 1.22 4.35
C ILE A 174 25.71 2.05 4.94
N GLN A 175 25.60 2.43 6.21
CA GLN A 175 26.57 3.25 6.92
C GLN A 175 27.51 2.41 7.79
N ASP A 176 28.71 2.91 8.06
CA ASP A 176 29.71 2.25 8.92
C ASP A 176 29.18 1.89 10.31
N GLY A 177 28.29 2.72 10.87
CA GLY A 177 27.65 2.46 12.15
C GLY A 177 26.75 1.22 12.13
N GLU A 178 26.09 0.98 11.00
CA GLU A 178 25.22 -0.19 10.81
C GLU A 178 26.07 -1.47 10.63
N LEU A 179 27.21 -1.39 9.95
CA LEU A 179 28.16 -2.51 9.86
C LEU A 179 28.70 -2.92 11.24
N LYS A 180 29.04 -1.95 12.09
CA LYS A 180 29.45 -2.24 13.48
C LYS A 180 28.32 -2.84 14.31
N LEU A 181 27.07 -2.44 14.03
CA LEU A 181 25.90 -3.01 14.68
C LEU A 181 25.69 -4.47 14.28
N THR A 182 25.85 -4.82 12.99
CA THR A 182 25.74 -6.22 12.55
C THR A 182 26.84 -7.10 13.14
N GLU A 183 28.08 -6.60 13.22
CA GLU A 183 29.18 -7.30 13.94
C GLU A 183 28.84 -7.54 15.42
N ALA A 184 28.28 -6.55 16.10
CA ALA A 184 27.85 -6.69 17.50
C ALA A 184 26.72 -7.72 17.65
N MET A 185 25.75 -7.73 16.72
CA MET A 185 24.68 -8.72 16.68
C MET A 185 25.22 -10.15 16.49
N GLU A 186 26.15 -10.35 15.55
CA GLU A 186 26.77 -11.65 15.30
C GLU A 186 27.58 -12.14 16.50
N ASN A 187 28.36 -11.25 17.14
CA ASN A 187 29.10 -11.56 18.37
C ASN A 187 28.17 -11.92 19.54
N ALA A 188 26.94 -11.39 19.56
CA ALA A 188 25.90 -11.76 20.53
C ALA A 188 25.16 -13.07 20.17
N GLY A 189 25.51 -13.71 19.05
CA GLY A 189 24.93 -14.97 18.59
C GLY A 189 23.73 -14.81 17.66
N LEU A 190 23.35 -13.58 17.27
CA LEU A 190 22.31 -13.36 16.27
C LEU A 190 22.88 -13.58 14.88
N ARG A 191 22.38 -14.61 14.19
CA ARG A 191 22.84 -14.98 12.85
C ARG A 191 22.13 -14.17 11.77
N PRO A 192 22.74 -13.99 10.58
CA PRO A 192 22.03 -13.45 9.43
C PRO A 192 20.86 -14.36 9.07
N ALA A 193 19.76 -13.75 8.61
CA ALA A 193 18.62 -14.50 8.11
C ALA A 193 19.03 -15.30 6.87
N PRO A 194 18.67 -16.59 6.79
CA PRO A 194 19.13 -17.44 5.68
C PRO A 194 18.47 -17.06 4.35
N GLN A 195 17.18 -16.67 4.35
CA GLN A 195 16.45 -16.29 3.14
C GLN A 195 15.43 -15.16 3.41
N PRO A 196 15.89 -13.93 3.72
CA PRO A 196 15.05 -12.85 4.21
C PRO A 196 13.94 -12.42 3.24
N TYR A 197 14.11 -12.67 1.95
CA TYR A 197 13.13 -12.36 0.90
C TYR A 197 12.61 -13.61 0.17
N ASN A 198 12.88 -14.81 0.70
CA ASN A 198 12.41 -16.06 0.09
C ASN A 198 11.62 -16.93 1.10
N GLY A 199 11.22 -16.35 2.23
CA GLY A 199 10.33 -17.00 3.20
C GLY A 199 10.98 -17.45 4.51
N ASP A 200 12.28 -17.17 4.71
CA ASP A 200 12.96 -17.43 5.98
C ASP A 200 13.75 -16.20 6.48
N PRO A 201 13.04 -15.20 7.04
CA PRO A 201 13.64 -13.98 7.60
C PRO A 201 14.13 -14.17 9.05
N ASN A 202 14.41 -15.39 9.50
CA ASN A 202 14.85 -15.64 10.88
C ASN A 202 16.32 -15.26 11.08
N GLY A 203 16.55 -14.02 11.51
CA GLY A 203 17.88 -13.50 11.79
C GLY A 203 17.94 -12.00 11.53
N TRP A 204 19.15 -11.44 11.50
CA TRP A 204 19.34 -10.06 11.02
C TRP A 204 19.47 -10.04 9.50
N PHE A 205 18.97 -8.99 8.84
CA PHE A 205 19.18 -8.77 7.41
C PHE A 205 19.03 -7.28 7.09
N TRP A 206 19.53 -6.87 5.94
CA TRP A 206 19.35 -5.51 5.43
C TRP A 206 17.92 -5.35 4.89
N CYS A 207 17.13 -4.55 5.61
CA CYS A 207 15.76 -4.25 5.21
C CYS A 207 15.74 -3.40 3.93
N ALA A 208 15.01 -3.85 2.93
CA ALA A 208 14.75 -3.09 1.73
C ALA A 208 13.76 -1.97 2.02
N SER A 209 13.68 -1.02 1.11
CA SER A 209 12.84 0.16 1.22
C SER A 209 12.04 0.35 -0.05
N THR A 210 10.76 0.73 0.08
CA THR A 210 9.93 1.17 -1.04
C THR A 210 10.33 2.58 -1.45
N CYS A 211 11.48 2.69 -2.11
CA CYS A 211 12.14 3.92 -2.50
C CYS A 211 12.80 3.70 -3.86
N ASP A 212 12.76 4.71 -4.71
CA ASP A 212 13.60 4.77 -5.89
C ASP A 212 15.02 5.15 -5.47
N THR A 213 15.97 4.24 -5.64
CA THR A 213 17.37 4.47 -5.24
C THR A 213 18.13 5.41 -6.18
N GLU A 214 17.56 5.75 -7.34
CA GLU A 214 18.17 6.71 -8.27
C GLU A 214 17.78 8.15 -7.92
N THR A 215 16.51 8.37 -7.56
CA THR A 215 15.98 9.71 -7.25
C THR A 215 15.82 9.98 -5.75
N TYR A 216 15.99 8.96 -4.90
CA TYR A 216 15.76 8.99 -3.45
C TYR A 216 14.35 9.43 -3.06
N THR A 217 13.38 9.14 -3.94
CA THR A 217 11.96 9.42 -3.69
C THR A 217 11.22 8.16 -3.26
N ARG A 218 10.17 8.35 -2.45
CA ARG A 218 9.29 7.27 -1.99
C ARG A 218 8.60 6.59 -3.17
N SER A 219 8.69 5.26 -3.22
CA SER A 219 7.79 4.44 -4.01
C SER A 219 6.61 4.01 -3.14
N TYR A 220 5.39 4.35 -3.55
CA TYR A 220 4.17 4.05 -2.80
C TYR A 220 3.00 3.89 -3.77
N SER A 221 1.80 3.54 -3.29
CA SER A 221 0.74 3.10 -4.23
C SER A 221 0.29 4.19 -5.21
N THR A 222 0.42 5.47 -4.89
CA THR A 222 0.15 6.56 -5.85
C THR A 222 1.17 6.58 -6.98
N THR A 223 2.47 6.54 -6.67
CA THR A 223 3.53 6.57 -7.71
C THR A 223 3.61 5.26 -8.50
N ALA A 224 3.36 4.12 -7.85
CA ALA A 224 3.42 2.81 -8.48
C ALA A 224 2.16 2.46 -9.29
N PHE A 225 0.95 2.77 -8.79
CA PHE A 225 -0.28 2.23 -9.36
C PHE A 225 -1.25 3.30 -9.89
N TYR A 226 -1.21 4.53 -9.41
CA TYR A 226 -2.06 5.59 -9.96
C TYR A 226 -1.37 6.39 -11.06
N LEU A 227 -0.20 6.99 -10.81
CA LEU A 227 0.44 7.90 -11.76
C LEU A 227 0.71 7.29 -13.15
N PRO A 228 1.17 6.02 -13.29
CA PRO A 228 1.37 5.42 -14.60
C PRO A 228 0.06 5.13 -15.36
N ASN A 229 -1.08 5.13 -14.67
CA ASN A 229 -2.38 4.70 -15.18
C ASN A 229 -3.43 5.82 -15.18
N LYS A 230 -3.10 7.01 -14.68
CA LYS A 230 -4.03 8.14 -14.46
C LYS A 230 -4.72 8.64 -15.74
N ASP A 231 -4.13 8.40 -16.90
CA ASP A 231 -4.64 8.87 -18.19
C ASP A 231 -5.55 7.84 -18.88
N ARG A 232 -5.80 6.69 -18.24
CA ARG A 232 -6.76 5.70 -18.74
C ARG A 232 -8.17 6.27 -18.68
N PRO A 233 -8.93 6.30 -19.80
CA PRO A 233 -10.25 6.94 -19.85
C PRO A 233 -11.31 6.23 -18.98
N ASN A 234 -11.08 4.97 -18.64
CA ASN A 234 -11.96 4.13 -17.84
C ASN A 234 -11.60 4.09 -16.34
N LEU A 235 -10.56 4.82 -15.91
CA LEU A 235 -10.18 4.96 -14.50
C LEU A 235 -10.51 6.39 -14.01
N SER A 236 -11.42 6.49 -13.05
CA SER A 236 -11.76 7.72 -12.36
C SER A 236 -11.30 7.68 -10.91
N VAL A 237 -10.70 8.76 -10.44
CA VAL A 237 -10.28 8.91 -9.04
C VAL A 237 -10.80 10.26 -8.52
N LEU A 238 -11.68 10.22 -7.54
CA LEU A 238 -12.21 11.41 -6.87
C LEU A 238 -11.63 11.47 -5.45
N THR A 239 -10.94 12.57 -5.16
CA THR A 239 -10.34 12.86 -3.85
C THR A 239 -11.25 13.78 -3.05
N ASP A 240 -10.98 13.95 -1.75
CA ASP A 240 -11.85 14.66 -0.82
C ASP A 240 -13.30 14.11 -0.79
N ALA A 241 -13.46 12.83 -1.14
CA ALA A 241 -14.72 12.11 -1.22
C ALA A 241 -14.78 11.00 -0.16
N HIS A 242 -15.46 11.28 0.94
CA HIS A 242 -15.55 10.36 2.07
C HIS A 242 -16.74 9.41 1.92
N VAL A 243 -16.47 8.14 1.62
CA VAL A 243 -17.51 7.10 1.57
C VAL A 243 -18.11 6.90 2.96
N ARG A 244 -19.43 7.04 3.06
CA ARG A 244 -20.17 6.97 4.32
C ARG A 244 -20.77 5.59 4.57
N ARG A 245 -21.29 4.97 3.50
CA ARG A 245 -21.95 3.66 3.56
C ARG A 245 -22.12 3.04 2.18
N VAL A 246 -22.24 1.72 2.17
CA VAL A 246 -22.68 0.94 0.99
C VAL A 246 -24.20 1.05 0.87
N LEU A 247 -24.67 1.25 -0.36
CA LEU A 247 -26.09 1.16 -0.71
C LEU A 247 -26.42 -0.29 -1.06
N THR A 248 -27.50 -0.84 -0.51
CA THR A 248 -27.87 -2.24 -0.70
C THR A 248 -29.35 -2.40 -1.01
N GLN A 249 -29.69 -3.47 -1.73
CA GLN A 249 -31.06 -3.91 -1.96
C GLN A 249 -31.20 -5.42 -1.71
N PRO A 250 -32.42 -5.94 -1.48
CA PRO A 250 -32.65 -7.38 -1.46
C PRO A 250 -32.23 -8.03 -2.79
N GLY A 251 -31.42 -9.07 -2.71
CA GLY A 251 -31.01 -9.91 -3.82
C GLY A 251 -31.97 -11.07 -4.06
N ALA A 252 -31.82 -11.74 -5.21
CA ALA A 252 -32.72 -12.81 -5.65
C ALA A 252 -32.79 -14.02 -4.69
N ALA A 253 -31.73 -14.26 -3.92
CA ALA A 253 -31.62 -15.38 -2.99
C ALA A 253 -31.88 -14.96 -1.51
N GLY A 254 -32.47 -13.80 -1.27
CA GLY A 254 -32.66 -13.25 0.09
C GLY A 254 -31.38 -12.71 0.74
N ASN A 255 -30.27 -12.66 0.00
CA ASN A 255 -29.05 -11.96 0.38
C ASN A 255 -29.15 -10.45 0.12
N LEU A 256 -28.15 -9.69 0.55
CA LEU A 256 -28.02 -8.28 0.20
C LEU A 256 -27.14 -8.12 -1.04
N THR A 257 -27.61 -7.33 -2.01
CA THR A 257 -26.83 -6.92 -3.18
C THR A 257 -26.40 -5.46 -2.99
N ALA A 258 -25.09 -5.21 -3.02
CA ALA A 258 -24.55 -3.85 -3.07
C ALA A 258 -24.89 -3.21 -4.42
N THR A 259 -25.43 -2.00 -4.40
CA THR A 259 -25.85 -1.26 -5.59
C THR A 259 -25.03 0.00 -5.84
N GLY A 260 -24.17 0.38 -4.89
CA GLY A 260 -23.37 1.59 -4.97
C GLY A 260 -22.92 2.07 -3.60
N VAL A 261 -22.54 3.33 -3.52
CA VAL A 261 -22.14 3.96 -2.26
C VAL A 261 -22.72 5.37 -2.14
N GLU A 262 -22.91 5.79 -0.89
CA GLU A 262 -23.12 7.17 -0.52
C GLU A 262 -21.80 7.76 -0.01
N PHE A 263 -21.46 8.97 -0.44
CA PHE A 263 -20.24 9.65 -0.06
C PHE A 263 -20.48 11.15 0.15
N GLY A 264 -19.69 11.76 1.03
CA GLY A 264 -19.66 13.21 1.22
C GLY A 264 -18.61 13.86 0.33
N TYR A 265 -18.95 14.98 -0.31
CA TYR A 265 -18.04 15.79 -1.11
C TYR A 265 -18.49 17.26 -1.08
N GLY A 266 -17.58 18.21 -0.87
CA GLY A 266 -17.91 19.64 -0.88
C GLY A 266 -18.94 20.10 0.18
N GLY A 267 -19.18 19.30 1.22
CA GLY A 267 -20.22 19.55 2.23
C GLY A 267 -21.57 18.89 1.93
N ASP A 268 -21.76 18.39 0.71
CA ASP A 268 -22.98 17.73 0.26
C ASP A 268 -22.85 16.20 0.28
N ILE A 269 -24.00 15.53 0.25
CA ILE A 269 -24.08 14.07 0.17
C ILE A 269 -24.44 13.68 -1.26
N HIS A 270 -23.64 12.78 -1.83
CA HIS A 270 -23.79 12.25 -3.17
C HIS A 270 -23.92 10.72 -3.14
N SER A 271 -24.41 10.17 -4.24
CA SER A 271 -24.44 8.72 -4.46
C SER A 271 -23.96 8.37 -5.86
N VAL A 272 -23.38 7.19 -5.99
CA VAL A 272 -22.92 6.62 -7.26
C VAL A 272 -23.23 5.13 -7.30
N ARG A 273 -23.64 4.62 -8.47
CA ARG A 273 -24.09 3.24 -8.65
C ARG A 273 -22.96 2.32 -9.11
N ALA A 274 -22.88 1.13 -8.55
CA ALA A 274 -22.06 0.03 -9.05
C ALA A 274 -22.91 -0.90 -9.94
N THR A 275 -22.39 -1.28 -11.11
CA THR A 275 -23.01 -2.29 -11.98
C THR A 275 -22.46 -3.70 -11.75
N ARG A 276 -21.29 -3.83 -11.10
CA ARG A 276 -20.74 -5.11 -10.65
C ARG A 276 -20.52 -5.15 -9.15
N GLU A 277 -19.47 -4.48 -8.66
CA GLU A 277 -19.01 -4.65 -7.29
C GLU A 277 -18.67 -3.32 -6.61
N VAL A 278 -18.90 -3.30 -5.30
CA VAL A 278 -18.38 -2.28 -4.38
C VAL A 278 -17.29 -2.95 -3.54
N ILE A 279 -16.07 -2.43 -3.62
CA ILE A 279 -14.90 -2.96 -2.92
C ILE A 279 -14.49 -1.98 -1.81
N LEU A 280 -14.44 -2.46 -0.58
CA LEU A 280 -14.01 -1.66 0.57
C LEU A 280 -12.51 -1.80 0.80
N SER A 281 -11.79 -0.70 0.63
CA SER A 281 -10.33 -0.60 0.75
C SER A 281 -9.92 0.59 1.65
N ALA A 282 -10.74 0.88 2.67
CA ALA A 282 -10.66 2.08 3.50
C ALA A 282 -9.71 1.97 4.72
N GLY A 283 -8.89 0.92 4.80
CA GLY A 283 -7.96 0.66 5.91
C GLY A 283 -6.69 -0.04 5.47
#